data_AF-K9R0H5-F1
#
_entry.id   AF-K9R0H5-F1
#
_cell.length_a   1.000
_cell.length_b   1.000
_cell.length_c   1.000
_cell.angle_alpha   90.00
_cell.angle_beta   90.00
_cell.angle_gamma   90.00
#
_symmetry.space_group_name_H-M   'P 1'
#
loop_
_entity.id
_entity.type
_entity.pdbx_description
1 polymer ?
#
loop_
_entity_poly.entity_id
_entity_poly.type
_entity_poly.pdbx_seq_one_letter_code
_entity_poly.pdbx_strand_id
1 'polypeptide(L)'
;MSHFGFYSIKNALNEALESLPDWKDLNPFEKGQQIDKSFKSIMKDLMHQFKMKPGVDYVDNLSDTEQSTDFVALSQKADDLIQGLLTGKIIAISEHSKVSKLGKKFTVKAHFHDLRKKA
;
A
#
# COMPACT_ATOMS: atom_id res chain seq x y z
N MET A 1 14.68 2.71 -12.22
CA MET A 1 13.50 2.70 -11.34
C MET A 1 12.59 1.56 -11.78
N SER A 2 12.37 0.54 -10.94
CA SER A 2 11.61 -0.64 -11.34
C SER A 2 10.11 -0.32 -11.44
N HIS A 3 9.62 -0.18 -12.67
CA HIS A 3 8.19 -0.06 -12.99
C HIS A 3 7.37 -1.31 -12.62
N PHE A 4 8.03 -2.39 -12.19
CA PHE A 4 7.47 -3.73 -12.04
C PHE A 4 6.41 -3.85 -10.92
N GLY A 5 6.50 -3.03 -9.86
CA GLY A 5 5.54 -3.08 -8.74
C GLY A 5 4.25 -2.28 -8.98
N PHE A 6 4.38 -1.09 -9.57
CA PHE A 6 3.28 -0.13 -9.67
C PHE A 6 2.17 -0.59 -10.63
N TYR A 7 2.55 -1.04 -11.84
CA TYR A 7 1.57 -1.56 -12.81
C TYR A 7 0.88 -2.82 -12.30
N SER A 8 1.61 -3.69 -11.61
CA SER A 8 1.05 -4.91 -11.01
C SER A 8 -0.02 -4.58 -9.96
N ILE A 9 0.19 -3.54 -9.14
CA ILE A 9 -0.81 -3.09 -8.15
C ILE A 9 -2.01 -2.45 -8.83
N LYS A 10 -1.80 -1.60 -9.85
CA LYS A 10 -2.92 -1.02 -10.62
C LYS A 10 -3.78 -2.09 -11.28
N ASN A 11 -3.16 -3.11 -11.85
CA ASN A 11 -3.88 -4.23 -12.46
C ASN A 11 -4.63 -5.04 -11.41
N ALA A 12 -4.02 -5.33 -10.26
CA ALA A 12 -4.70 -6.01 -9.16
C ALA A 12 -5.88 -5.19 -8.60
N LEU A 13 -5.75 -3.87 -8.53
CA LEU A 13 -6.84 -2.98 -8.16
C LEU A 13 -7.95 -2.99 -9.20
N ASN A 14 -7.60 -2.95 -10.50
CA ASN A 14 -8.58 -3.06 -11.57
C ASN A 14 -9.37 -4.38 -11.47
N GLU A 15 -8.68 -5.52 -11.32
CA GLU A 15 -9.31 -6.84 -11.15
C GLU A 15 -10.19 -6.90 -9.89
N ALA A 16 -9.75 -6.31 -8.77
CA ALA A 16 -10.54 -6.28 -7.55
C ALA A 16 -11.83 -5.45 -7.72
N LEU A 17 -11.74 -4.31 -8.42
CA LEU A 17 -12.84 -3.39 -8.65
C LEU A 17 -13.86 -3.93 -9.69
N GLU A 18 -13.47 -4.87 -10.56
CA GLU A 18 -14.39 -5.53 -11.50
C GLU A 18 -15.56 -6.26 -10.83
N SER A 19 -15.40 -6.62 -9.55
CA SER A 19 -16.45 -7.24 -8.75
C SER A 19 -17.55 -6.26 -8.31
N LEU A 20 -17.32 -4.95 -8.40
CA LEU A 20 -18.29 -3.94 -7.99
C LEU A 20 -19.35 -3.72 -9.09
N PRO A 21 -20.66 -3.65 -8.74
CA PRO A 21 -21.73 -3.45 -9.71
C PRO A 21 -21.53 -2.18 -10.54
N ASP A 22 -21.23 -1.07 -9.86
CA ASP A 22 -21.11 0.27 -10.46
C ASP A 22 -19.84 0.42 -11.30
N TRP A 23 -18.87 -0.49 -11.19
CA TRP A 23 -17.64 -0.46 -11.98
C TRP A 23 -17.89 -0.64 -13.48
N LYS A 24 -18.92 -1.42 -13.83
CA LYS A 24 -19.25 -1.70 -15.23
C LYS A 24 -19.78 -0.47 -15.96
N ASP A 25 -20.40 0.44 -15.22
CA ASP A 25 -21.03 1.65 -15.75
C ASP A 25 -20.03 2.81 -15.91
N LEU A 26 -18.84 2.70 -15.30
CA LEU A 26 -17.78 3.71 -15.42
C LEU A 26 -17.09 3.63 -16.78
N ASN A 27 -16.82 4.81 -17.35
CA ASN A 27 -15.97 4.92 -18.54
C ASN A 27 -14.48 4.70 -18.20
N PRO A 28 -13.60 4.45 -19.19
CA PRO A 28 -12.18 4.16 -18.93
C PRO A 28 -11.44 5.24 -18.14
N PHE A 29 -11.82 6.51 -18.29
CA PHE A 29 -11.19 7.62 -17.57
C PHE A 29 -11.61 7.64 -16.10
N GLU A 30 -12.90 7.46 -15.82
CA GLU A 30 -13.43 7.34 -14.45
C GLU A 30 -12.85 6.12 -13.72
N LYS A 31 -12.68 4.99 -14.43
CA LYS A 31 -11.98 3.81 -13.90
C LYS A 31 -10.54 4.13 -13.51
N GLY A 32 -9.82 4.85 -14.36
CA GLY A 32 -8.46 5.32 -14.07
C GLY A 32 -8.41 6.19 -12.81
N GLN A 33 -9.32 7.16 -12.68
CA GLN A 33 -9.42 8.01 -11.50
C GLN A 33 -9.72 7.21 -10.23
N GLN A 34 -10.63 6.24 -10.30
CA GLN A 34 -11.00 5.42 -9.15
C GLN A 34 -9.86 4.49 -8.71
N ILE A 35 -9.08 3.94 -9.66
CA ILE A 35 -7.86 3.18 -9.36
C ILE A 35 -6.83 4.08 -8.67
N ASP A 36 -6.60 5.27 -9.20
CA ASP A 36 -5.61 6.20 -8.64
C ASP A 36 -6.02 6.67 -7.24
N LYS A 37 -7.31 6.97 -7.03
CA LYS A 37 -7.88 7.30 -5.72
C LYS A 37 -7.75 6.14 -4.73
N SER A 38 -8.06 4.93 -5.16
CA SER A 38 -7.96 3.73 -4.32
C SER A 38 -6.51 3.46 -3.91
N PHE A 39 -5.58 3.55 -4.87
CA PHE A 39 -4.16 3.42 -4.59
C PHE A 39 -3.67 4.47 -3.59
N LYS A 40 -4.02 5.74 -3.77
CA LYS A 40 -3.67 6.82 -2.84
C LYS A 40 -4.20 6.56 -1.44
N SER A 41 -5.45 6.13 -1.30
CA SER A 41 -6.03 5.80 0.01
C SER A 41 -5.24 4.71 0.71
N ILE A 42 -4.90 3.63 0.00
CA ILE A 42 -4.10 2.52 0.54
C ILE A 42 -2.73 3.02 1.00
N MET A 43 -2.07 3.87 0.20
CA MET A 43 -0.76 4.43 0.56
C MET A 43 -0.84 5.34 1.79
N LYS A 44 -1.87 6.19 1.90
CA LYS A 44 -2.08 7.06 3.08
C LYS A 44 -2.34 6.24 4.35
N ASP A 45 -3.23 5.26 4.27
CA ASP A 45 -3.52 4.36 5.40
C ASP A 45 -2.28 3.63 5.87
N LEU A 46 -1.47 3.17 4.91
CA LEU A 46 -0.21 2.53 5.19
C LEU A 46 0.76 3.49 5.91
N MET A 47 0.99 4.68 5.36
CA MET A 47 1.85 5.68 6.01
C MET A 47 1.39 6.03 7.43
N HIS A 48 0.08 6.15 7.63
CA HIS A 48 -0.51 6.39 8.94
C HIS A 48 -0.24 5.24 9.92
N GLN A 49 -0.44 3.98 9.50
CA GLN A 49 -0.12 2.80 10.32
C GLN A 49 1.36 2.78 10.76
N PHE A 50 2.25 3.31 9.92
CA PHE A 50 3.67 3.42 10.23
C PHE A 50 4.09 4.67 10.97
N LYS A 51 3.13 5.50 11.39
CA LYS A 51 3.38 6.77 12.08
C LYS A 51 4.27 7.71 11.26
N MET A 52 4.18 7.63 9.93
CA MET A 52 4.84 8.58 9.04
C MET A 52 4.06 9.88 9.02
N LYS A 53 4.78 11.00 8.95
CA LYS A 53 4.21 12.33 9.06
C LYS A 53 4.01 12.95 7.67
N PRO A 54 2.79 13.36 7.31
CA PRO A 54 2.55 14.21 6.14
C PRO A 54 3.46 15.44 6.16
N GLY A 55 4.01 15.82 5.00
CA GLY A 55 4.90 16.97 4.84
C GLY A 55 6.32 16.78 5.39
N VAL A 56 6.62 15.65 6.02
CA VAL A 56 7.97 15.30 6.52
C VAL A 56 8.47 14.01 5.89
N ASP A 57 7.65 12.96 5.91
CA ASP A 57 7.98 11.64 5.37
C ASP A 57 7.44 11.44 3.95
N TYR A 58 6.28 12.04 3.65
CA TYR A 58 5.64 11.95 2.34
C TYR A 58 4.79 13.19 2.06
N VAL A 59 4.51 13.44 0.79
CA VAL A 59 3.62 14.51 0.34
C VAL A 59 2.17 14.03 0.39
N ASP A 60 1.29 14.81 1.04
CA ASP A 60 -0.14 14.52 1.19
C ASP A 60 -1.04 15.48 0.38
N ASN A 61 -0.46 16.30 -0.50
CA ASN A 61 -1.19 17.28 -1.30
C ASN A 61 -1.80 16.71 -2.60
N LEU A 62 -1.90 15.39 -2.72
CA LEU A 62 -2.33 14.73 -3.93
C LEU A 62 -3.83 14.93 -4.13
N SER A 63 -4.21 15.68 -5.16
CA SER A 63 -5.62 15.83 -5.51
C SER A 63 -6.21 14.47 -5.91
N ASP A 64 -7.51 14.26 -5.72
CA ASP A 64 -8.18 12.97 -6.02
C ASP A 64 -8.01 12.52 -7.48
N THR A 65 -7.72 13.47 -8.38
CA THR A 65 -7.62 13.27 -9.84
C THR A 65 -6.19 13.18 -10.37
N GLU A 66 -5.18 13.47 -9.54
CA GLU A 66 -3.78 13.34 -9.94
C GLU A 66 -3.37 11.89 -10.15
N GLN A 67 -2.36 11.65 -10.97
CA GLN A 67 -1.91 10.30 -11.24
C GLN A 67 -1.32 9.69 -9.96
N SER A 68 -1.54 8.41 -9.72
CA SER A 68 -0.97 7.71 -8.55
C SER A 68 0.57 7.64 -8.55
N THR A 69 1.22 8.02 -9.65
CA THR A 69 2.67 8.27 -9.75
C THR A 69 3.14 9.45 -8.92
N ASP A 70 2.22 10.31 -8.47
CA ASP A 70 2.55 11.53 -7.74
C ASP A 70 2.73 11.28 -6.23
N PHE A 71 2.65 10.04 -5.75
CA PHE A 71 2.99 9.74 -4.36
C PHE A 71 4.50 9.94 -4.10
N VAL A 72 4.86 11.12 -3.59
CA VAL A 72 6.25 11.50 -3.33
C VAL A 72 6.66 11.18 -1.90
N ALA A 73 7.67 10.31 -1.76
CA ALA A 73 8.41 10.15 -0.51
C ALA A 73 9.36 11.34 -0.31
N LEU A 74 9.35 11.91 0.90
CA LEU A 74 10.23 13.01 1.30
C LEU A 74 11.38 12.55 2.19
N SER A 75 11.26 11.37 2.81
CA SER A 75 12.31 10.77 3.63
C SER A 75 12.80 9.44 3.06
N GLN A 76 14.09 9.13 3.24
CA GLN A 76 14.67 7.85 2.84
C GLN A 76 13.91 6.67 3.46
N LYS A 77 13.43 6.84 4.69
CA LYS A 77 12.65 5.82 5.39
C LYS A 77 11.30 5.55 4.70
N ALA A 78 10.64 6.58 4.20
CA ALA A 78 9.40 6.44 3.43
C ALA A 78 9.68 5.80 2.07
N ASP A 79 10.73 6.24 1.37
CA ASP A 79 11.11 5.66 0.07
C ASP A 79 11.47 4.17 0.21
N ASP A 80 12.30 3.81 1.20
CA ASP A 80 12.68 2.43 1.47
C ASP A 80 11.49 1.53 1.81
N LEU A 81 10.48 2.08 2.50
CA LEU A 81 9.26 1.38 2.83
C LEU A 81 8.41 1.13 1.58
N ILE A 82 8.17 2.18 0.79
CA ILE A 82 7.38 2.10 -0.45
C ILE A 82 8.04 1.15 -1.43
N GLN A 83 9.33 1.34 -1.71
CA GLN A 83 10.09 0.43 -2.56
C GLN A 83 10.07 -1.01 -2.03
N GLY A 84 10.21 -1.18 -0.71
CA GLY A 84 10.11 -2.49 -0.08
C GLY A 84 8.76 -3.16 -0.31
N LEU A 85 7.66 -2.43 -0.19
CA LEU A 85 6.30 -2.93 -0.44
C LEU A 85 6.07 -3.24 -1.92
N LEU A 86 6.42 -2.30 -2.80
CA LEU A 86 6.24 -2.44 -4.25
C LEU A 86 7.05 -3.60 -4.83
N THR A 87 8.21 -3.92 -4.23
CA THR A 87 9.06 -5.03 -4.66
C THR A 87 8.80 -6.33 -3.89
N GLY A 88 7.81 -6.37 -3.00
CA GLY A 88 7.49 -7.54 -2.17
C GLY A 88 8.57 -7.89 -1.14
N LYS A 89 9.56 -7.02 -0.92
CA LYS A 89 10.63 -7.19 0.09
C LYS A 89 10.15 -6.84 1.49
N ILE A 90 9.05 -6.11 1.61
CA ILE A 90 8.33 -5.85 2.85
C ILE A 90 6.93 -6.41 2.69
N ILE A 91 6.51 -7.26 3.63
CA ILE A 91 5.17 -7.86 3.64
C ILE A 91 4.37 -7.37 4.84
N ALA A 92 3.08 -7.11 4.65
CA ALA A 92 2.15 -6.82 5.73
C ALA A 92 1.71 -8.13 6.40
N ILE A 93 1.94 -8.26 7.70
CA ILE A 93 1.43 -9.35 8.52
C ILE A 93 0.15 -8.84 9.20
N SER A 94 -0.97 -9.46 8.87
CA SER A 94 -2.25 -9.17 9.53
C SER A 94 -2.24 -9.65 10.99
N GLU A 95 -3.03 -8.98 11.82
CA GLU A 95 -3.23 -9.41 13.20
C GLU A 95 -3.76 -10.85 13.24
N HIS A 96 -3.11 -11.71 14.02
CA HIS A 96 -3.55 -13.09 14.16
C HIS A 96 -3.23 -13.64 15.55
N SER A 97 -4.06 -14.58 15.99
CA SER A 97 -3.84 -15.32 17.23
C SER A 97 -2.86 -16.47 16.98
N LYS A 98 -1.84 -16.57 17.84
CA LYS A 98 -0.85 -17.65 17.79
C LYS A 98 -0.77 -18.36 19.13
N VAL A 99 -0.52 -19.66 19.10
CA VAL A 99 -0.21 -20.46 20.29
C VAL A 99 1.31 -20.64 20.36
N SER A 100 1.91 -20.32 21.50
CA SER A 100 3.34 -20.51 21.70
C SER A 100 3.68 -22.00 21.80
N LYS A 101 4.97 -22.35 21.66
CA LYS A 101 5.44 -23.72 21.90
C LYS A 101 5.13 -24.24 23.31
N LEU A 102 4.83 -23.33 24.25
CA LEU A 102 4.47 -23.61 25.64
C LEU A 102 2.95 -23.57 25.87
N GLY A 103 2.13 -23.55 24.81
CA GLY A 103 0.66 -23.60 24.90
C GLY A 103 -0.03 -22.28 25.24
N LYS A 104 0.70 -21.18 25.43
CA LYS A 104 0.09 -19.86 25.72
C LYS A 104 -0.42 -19.21 24.43
N LYS A 105 -1.69 -18.80 24.42
CA LYS A 105 -2.28 -17.97 23.35
C LYS A 105 -1.79 -16.54 23.49
N PHE A 106 -1.34 -15.94 22.39
CA PHE A 106 -1.00 -14.53 22.31
C PHE A 106 -1.40 -13.96 20.95
N THR A 107 -1.72 -12.67 20.93
CA THR A 107 -2.07 -11.94 19.70
C THR A 107 -0.81 -11.34 19.12
N VAL A 108 -0.50 -11.69 17.87
CA VAL A 108 0.51 -11.00 17.08
C VAL A 108 -0.16 -9.78 16.48
N LYS A 109 0.23 -8.58 16.92
CA LYS A 109 -0.26 -7.33 16.33
C LYS A 109 0.16 -7.25 14.86
N ALA A 110 -0.68 -6.61 14.06
CA ALA A 110 -0.33 -6.31 12.67
C ALA A 110 0.99 -5.53 12.60
N HIS A 111 1.90 -5.97 11.73
CA HIS A 111 3.22 -5.36 11.56
C HIS A 111 3.77 -5.71 10.17
N PHE A 112 4.85 -5.07 9.79
CA PHE A 112 5.51 -5.35 8.51
C PHE A 112 6.80 -6.12 8.74
N HIS A 113 6.98 -7.16 7.93
CA HIS A 113 8.17 -7.99 7.98
C HIS A 113 9.09 -7.59 6.83
N ASP A 114 10.23 -6.99 7.18
CA ASP A 114 11.27 -6.62 6.22
C ASP A 114 12.17 -7.83 5.95
N LEU A 115 12.02 -8.43 4.77
CA LEU A 115 12.80 -9.60 4.36
C LEU A 115 14.26 -9.25 4.07
N ARG A 116 14.61 -7.97 3.88
CA ARG A 116 16.00 -7.52 3.65
C ARG A 116 16.86 -7.67 4.91
N LYS A 117 16.24 -7.63 6.09
CA LYS A 117 16.94 -7.73 7.38
C LYS A 117 17.19 -9.18 7.83
N LYS A 118 16.77 -10.15 7.02
CA LYS A 118 16.97 -11.59 7.27
C LYS A 118 18.17 -12.18 6.53
N ALA A 119 18.85 -11.40 5.68
CA ALA A 119 20.06 -11.78 4.97
C ALA A 119 21.31 -11.39 5.76
#